data_AF-A0A8T5GPG8-F1
#
_entry.id   AF-A0A8T5GPG8-F1
#
_cell.length_a   1.000
_cell.length_b   1.000
_cell.length_c   1.000
_cell.angle_alpha   90.00
_cell.angle_beta   90.00
_cell.angle_gamma   90.00
#
_symmetry.space_group_name_H-M   'P 1'
#
loop_
_entity.id
_entity.type
_entity.pdbx_description
1 polymer ?
#
loop_
_entity_poly.entity_id
_entity_poly.type
_entity_poly.pdbx_seq_one_letter_code
_entity_poly.pdbx_strand_id
1 'polypeptide(L)'
;MQKVKDFKWTKNSKTEDLVDALGNVGFQSIELKKSVDNVIKMKKNGAKIFLTFTSNMVTSGLRGFFAQLIKLGIPDVIVTTV
;
A
#
# COMPACT_ATOMS: atom_id res chain seq x y z
N MET A 1 -20.41 7.97 -9.58
CA MET A 1 -19.89 8.43 -8.27
C MET A 1 -20.17 7.32 -7.26
N GLN A 2 -19.15 6.73 -6.62
CA GLN A 2 -19.41 5.76 -5.55
C GLN A 2 -20.05 6.49 -4.37
N LYS A 3 -21.09 5.90 -3.78
CA LYS A 3 -21.75 6.45 -2.59
C LYS A 3 -20.83 6.25 -1.38
N VAL A 4 -20.62 7.30 -0.61
CA VAL A 4 -19.92 7.22 0.68
C VAL A 4 -20.69 6.29 1.61
N LYS A 5 -19.97 5.42 2.31
CA LYS A 5 -20.52 4.50 3.32
C LYS A 5 -19.71 4.61 4.59
N ASP A 6 -20.40 4.71 5.71
CA ASP A 6 -19.78 4.73 7.02
C ASP A 6 -19.08 3.41 7.32
N PHE A 7 -17.88 3.51 7.90
CA PHE A 7 -17.19 2.34 8.44
C PHE A 7 -17.83 1.92 9.76
N LYS A 8 -18.20 0.63 9.86
CA LYS A 8 -18.68 0.02 11.10
C LYS A 8 -17.72 -1.07 11.53
N TRP A 9 -17.00 -0.81 12.62
CA TRP A 9 -16.10 -1.79 13.22
C TRP A 9 -16.87 -2.92 13.89
N THR A 10 -16.36 -4.15 13.80
CA THR A 10 -16.86 -5.29 14.56
C THR A 10 -15.72 -6.02 15.26
N LYS A 11 -16.01 -6.68 16.38
CA LYS A 11 -15.01 -7.29 17.27
C LYS A 11 -14.05 -8.28 16.58
N ASN A 12 -14.51 -8.93 15.51
CA ASN A 12 -13.75 -9.97 14.81
C ASN A 12 -13.28 -9.53 13.41
N SER A 13 -13.32 -8.22 13.10
CA SER A 13 -12.80 -7.70 11.83
C SER A 13 -11.29 -7.86 11.75
N LYS A 14 -10.80 -8.36 10.63
CA LYS A 14 -9.36 -8.43 10.34
C LYS A 14 -8.84 -7.07 9.87
N THR A 15 -7.53 -6.90 9.92
CA THR A 15 -6.88 -5.68 9.41
C THR A 15 -7.09 -5.50 7.90
N GLU A 16 -7.18 -6.60 7.14
CA GLU A 16 -7.51 -6.55 5.71
C GLU A 16 -8.92 -5.98 5.47
N ASP A 17 -9.91 -6.40 6.25
CA ASP A 17 -11.29 -5.92 6.17
C ASP A 17 -11.38 -4.42 6.45
N LEU A 18 -10.54 -3.92 7.37
CA LEU A 18 -10.46 -2.49 7.69
C LEU A 18 -10.00 -1.68 6.48
N VAL A 19 -8.91 -2.08 5.82
CA VAL A 19 -8.36 -1.35 4.66
C VAL A 19 -9.35 -1.36 3.50
N ASP A 20 -10.03 -2.47 3.26
CA ASP A 20 -11.05 -2.55 2.20
C ASP A 20 -12.26 -1.67 2.51
N ALA A 21 -12.74 -1.67 3.76
CA ALA A 21 -13.88 -0.85 4.16
C ALA A 21 -13.57 0.66 4.10
N LEU A 22 -12.34 1.06 4.44
CA LEU A 22 -11.84 2.44 4.33
C LEU A 22 -11.96 3.02 2.91
N GLY A 23 -11.95 2.16 1.88
CA GLY A 23 -12.14 2.54 0.48
C GLY A 23 -13.49 3.20 0.16
N ASN A 24 -14.47 3.17 1.07
CA ASN A 24 -15.79 3.76 0.86
C ASN A 24 -16.07 4.98 1.77
N VAL A 25 -15.14 5.37 2.64
CA VAL A 25 -15.37 6.39 3.67
C VAL A 25 -15.15 7.81 3.15
N GLY A 26 -14.12 8.04 2.32
CA GLY A 26 -13.79 9.36 1.81
C GLY A 26 -12.32 9.76 2.01
N PHE A 27 -11.95 10.92 1.42
CA PHE A 27 -10.63 11.55 1.60
C PHE A 27 -9.45 10.59 1.30
N GLN A 28 -8.41 10.61 2.15
CA GLN A 28 -7.20 9.80 1.98
C GLN A 28 -7.47 8.29 2.11
N SER A 29 -8.54 7.88 2.79
CA SER A 29 -8.91 6.47 2.94
C SER A 29 -9.22 5.80 1.59
N ILE A 30 -9.80 6.56 0.66
CA ILE A 30 -10.04 6.08 -0.72
C ILE A 30 -8.72 5.89 -1.46
N GLU A 31 -7.79 6.82 -1.30
CA GLU A 31 -6.49 6.75 -1.98
C GLU A 31 -5.62 5.59 -1.47
N LEU A 32 -5.77 5.20 -0.20
CA LEU A 32 -5.14 3.99 0.34
C LEU A 32 -5.64 2.73 -0.40
N LYS A 33 -6.96 2.58 -0.54
CA LYS A 33 -7.55 1.42 -1.25
C LYS A 33 -7.15 1.41 -2.73
N LYS A 34 -7.21 2.56 -3.41
CA LYS A 34 -6.74 2.69 -4.80
C LYS A 34 -5.26 2.32 -4.95
N SER A 35 -4.42 2.69 -3.99
CA SER A 35 -3.00 2.36 -4.00
C SER A 35 -2.77 0.85 -3.90
N VAL A 36 -3.53 0.14 -3.05
CA VAL A 36 -3.51 -1.33 -2.97
C VAL A 36 -3.89 -1.94 -4.32
N ASP A 37 -5.01 -1.49 -4.90
CA ASP A 37 -5.50 -2.03 -6.18
C ASP A 37 -4.50 -1.77 -7.32
N ASN A 38 -3.84 -0.61 -7.32
CA ASN A 38 -2.80 -0.27 -8.30
C ASN A 38 -1.56 -1.16 -8.18
N VAL A 39 -1.06 -1.40 -6.96
CA VAL A 39 0.09 -2.30 -6.75
C VAL A 39 -0.24 -3.73 -7.20
N ILE A 40 -1.45 -4.22 -6.88
CA ILE A 40 -1.92 -5.53 -7.34
C ILE A 40 -1.98 -5.58 -8.87
N LYS A 41 -2.53 -4.53 -9.51
CA LYS A 41 -2.60 -4.42 -10.97
C LYS A 41 -1.21 -4.43 -11.61
N MET A 42 -0.25 -3.68 -11.06
CA MET A 42 1.14 -3.67 -11.54
C MET A 42 1.74 -5.08 -11.52
N LYS A 43 1.57 -5.81 -10.41
CA LYS A 43 2.11 -7.17 -10.29
C LYS A 43 1.42 -8.15 -11.25
N LYS A 44 0.08 -8.10 -11.35
CA LYS A 44 -0.69 -8.96 -12.27
C LYS A 44 -0.33 -8.75 -13.74
N ASN A 45 -0.01 -7.51 -14.11
CA ASN A 45 0.35 -7.16 -15.48
C ASN A 45 1.84 -7.42 -15.81
N GLY A 46 2.64 -7.94 -14.86
CA GLY A 46 4.07 -8.11 -15.06
C GLY A 46 4.79 -6.78 -15.33
N ALA A 47 4.29 -5.68 -14.76
CA ALA A 47 4.89 -4.36 -14.95
C ALA A 47 6.28 -4.30 -14.30
N LYS A 48 7.20 -3.53 -14.89
CA LYS A 48 8.49 -3.23 -14.27
C LYS A 48 8.29 -2.23 -13.13
N ILE A 49 8.52 -2.65 -11.89
CA ILE A 49 8.23 -1.90 -10.66
C ILE A 49 9.49 -1.16 -10.18
N PHE A 50 9.37 0.17 -10.10
CA PHE A 50 10.37 1.05 -9.50
C PHE A 50 9.93 1.39 -8.07
N LEU A 51 10.71 0.97 -7.08
CA LEU A 51 10.49 1.35 -5.69
C LEU A 51 11.39 2.53 -5.34
N THR A 52 10.77 3.65 -4.97
CA THR A 52 11.48 4.86 -4.60
C THR A 52 11.10 5.33 -3.20
N PHE A 53 12.08 5.76 -2.42
CA PHE A 53 11.85 6.33 -1.09
C PHE A 53 13.00 7.27 -0.71
N THR A 54 12.72 8.23 0.18
CA THR A 54 13.71 9.18 0.71
C THR A 54 14.46 8.60 1.91
N SER A 55 15.65 9.14 2.22
CA SER A 55 16.54 8.63 3.28
C SER A 55 15.86 8.54 4.66
N ASN A 56 15.02 9.51 5.01
CA ASN A 56 14.28 9.51 6.28
C ASN A 56 13.33 8.30 6.44
N MET A 57 12.83 7.70 5.36
CA MET A 57 12.00 6.50 5.44
C MET A 57 12.83 5.27 5.86
N VAL A 58 14.11 5.21 5.49
CA VAL A 58 15.04 4.14 5.93
C VAL A 58 15.53 4.34 7.36
N THR A 59 15.66 5.59 7.80
CA THR A 59 15.97 5.88 9.22
C THR A 59 14.81 5.45 10.14
N SER A 60 13.59 5.40 9.61
CA SER A 60 12.40 4.90 10.32
C SER A 60 12.33 3.36 10.36
N GLY A 61 11.31 2.84 11.06
CA GLY A 61 11.01 1.41 11.08
C GLY A 61 10.67 0.78 9.70
N LEU A 62 10.44 1.59 8.66
CA LEU A 62 10.10 1.09 7.32
C LEU A 62 11.25 0.39 6.61
N ARG A 63 12.51 0.56 7.07
CA ARG A 63 13.67 -0.16 6.52
C ARG A 63 13.46 -1.67 6.46
N GLY A 64 12.91 -2.26 7.53
CA GLY A 64 12.66 -3.69 7.60
C GLY A 64 11.63 -4.15 6.56
N PHE A 65 10.57 -3.34 6.38
CA PHE A 65 9.54 -3.60 5.38
C PHE A 65 10.09 -3.52 3.95
N PHE A 66 10.85 -2.47 3.62
CA PHE A 66 11.46 -2.35 2.30
C PHE A 66 12.43 -3.50 2.02
N ALA A 67 13.27 -3.87 2.99
CA ALA A 67 14.17 -5.03 2.85
C ALA A 67 13.40 -6.34 2.57
N GLN A 68 12.25 -6.54 3.21
CA GLN A 68 11.39 -7.70 2.95
C GLN A 68 10.83 -7.67 1.52
N LEU A 69 10.32 -6.53 1.05
CA LEU A 69 9.81 -6.40 -0.32
C LEU A 69 10.88 -6.73 -1.36
N ILE A 70 12.10 -6.24 -1.15
CA ILE A 70 13.26 -6.50 -2.01
C ILE A 70 13.61 -7.99 -1.99
N LYS A 71 13.66 -8.62 -0.81
CA LYS A 71 13.94 -10.06 -0.67
C LYS A 71 12.89 -10.94 -1.37
N LEU A 72 11.64 -10.48 -1.42
CA LEU A 72 10.55 -11.15 -2.12
C LEU A 72 10.56 -10.90 -3.65
N GLY A 73 11.51 -10.12 -4.18
CA GLY A 73 11.58 -9.81 -5.61
C GLY A 73 10.36 -9.04 -6.11
N ILE A 74 9.78 -8.18 -5.26
CA ILE A 74 8.62 -7.37 -5.64
C ILE A 74 9.04 -6.22 -6.56
N PRO A 75 10.00 -5.34 -6.17
CA PRO A 75 10.52 -4.31 -7.07
C PRO A 75 11.62 -4.85 -8.00
N ASP A 76 11.68 -4.30 -9.22
CA ASP A 76 12.74 -4.56 -10.19
C ASP A 76 13.89 -3.55 -10.09
N VAL A 77 13.59 -2.32 -9.70
CA VAL A 77 14.54 -1.21 -9.60
C VAL A 77 14.31 -0.43 -8.32
N ILE A 78 15.39 0.02 -7.68
CA ILE A 78 15.35 0.84 -6.46
C ILE A 78 16.04 2.17 -6.74
N VAL A 79 15.41 3.27 -6.35
CA VAL A 79 16.01 4.62 -6.39
C VAL A 79 15.80 5.29 -5.04
N THR A 80 16.87 5.74 -4.40
CA THR A 80 16.81 6.43 -3.12
C THR A 80 17.87 7.52 -3.02
N THR A 81 17.76 8.36 -1.99
CA THR A 81 18.77 9.37 -1.67
C THR A 81 19.82 8.80 -0.73
N VAL A 82 21.04 9.36 -0.78
CA VAL A 82 22.13 9.05 0.16
C VAL A 82 21.76 9.44 1.59
#